data_AF-A0A378X780-F1
#
_entry.id   AF-A0A378X780-F1
#
_cell.length_a   1.000
_cell.length_b   1.000
_cell.length_c   1.000
_cell.angle_alpha   90.00
_cell.angle_beta   90.00
_cell.angle_gamma   90.00
#
_symmetry.space_group_name_H-M   'P 1'
#
loop_
_entity.id
_entity.type
_entity.pdbx_description
1 polymer ?
#
loop_
_entity_poly.entity_id
_entity_poly.type
_entity_poly.pdbx_seq_one_letter_code
_entity_poly.pdbx_strand_id
1 'polypeptide(L)' 'MFTPTYSSWLNWIESEFAALRYFALNGTDHRSHGEQDAAIGAYIRWRNQRAEPKREFAVNSKIRLPDYLANVA' A
#
# COMPACT_ATOMS: atom_id res chain seq x y z
N MET A 1 24.23 10.38 -0.05
CA MET A 1 23.17 9.44 -0.46
C MET A 1 23.19 8.29 0.53
N PHE A 2 22.16 8.15 1.36
CA PHE A 2 22.07 7.09 2.37
C PHE A 2 21.05 6.05 1.90
N THR A 3 21.52 4.86 1.54
CA THR A 3 20.66 3.70 1.27
C THR A 3 20.55 2.87 2.56
N PRO A 4 19.35 2.65 3.11
CA PRO A 4 19.21 1.86 4.33
C PRO A 4 19.56 0.38 4.06
N THR A 5 20.41 -0.18 4.93
CA THR A 5 20.94 -1.55 4.85
C THR A 5 19.88 -2.65 5.02
N TYR A 6 18.62 -2.29 5.34
CA TYR A 6 17.49 -3.22 5.48
C TYR A 6 16.24 -2.78 4.72
N SER A 7 16.40 -2.22 3.53
CA SER A 7 15.27 -1.78 2.68
C SER A 7 14.54 -2.95 1.97
N SER A 8 14.80 -4.21 2.33
CA SER A 8 14.11 -5.37 1.74
C SER A 8 12.60 -5.35 2.02
N TRP A 9 12.17 -4.72 3.12
CA TRP A 9 10.75 -4.46 3.40
C TRP A 9 10.13 -3.47 2.39
N LEU A 10 10.91 -2.47 1.94
CA LEU A 10 10.50 -1.50 0.94
C LEU A 10 10.27 -2.16 -0.43
N ASN A 11 11.04 -3.19 -0.76
CA ASN A 11 10.86 -3.96 -2.00
C ASN A 11 9.47 -4.64 -2.10
N TRP A 12 8.84 -4.98 -0.97
CA TRP A 12 7.47 -5.54 -0.98
C TRP A 12 6.40 -4.47 -1.18
N ILE A 13 6.58 -3.26 -0.64
CA ILE A 13 5.65 -2.16 -0.90
C ILE A 13 5.81 -1.66 -2.35
N GLU A 14 6.99 -1.77 -2.94
CA GLU A 14 7.26 -1.33 -4.32
C GLU A 14 6.35 -1.99 -5.36
N SER A 15 6.02 -3.29 -5.20
CA SER A 15 5.06 -3.96 -6.10
C SER A 15 3.64 -3.39 -6.00
N GLU A 16 3.27 -2.84 -4.85
CA GLU A 16 1.97 -2.19 -4.63
C GLU A 16 1.93 -0.79 -5.29
N PHE A 17 3.07 -0.08 -5.29
CA PHE A 17 3.20 1.27 -5.82
C PHE A 17 3.57 1.33 -7.31
N ALA A 18 4.09 0.25 -7.90
CA ALA A 18 4.42 0.19 -9.32
C ALA A 18 3.21 0.48 -10.22
N ALA A 19 2.07 -0.16 -9.94
CA ALA A 19 0.85 0.07 -10.69
C ALA A 19 0.26 1.48 -10.46
N LEU A 20 0.38 2.04 -9.24
CA LEU A 20 0.01 3.44 -8.99
C LEU A 20 0.87 4.41 -9.82
N ARG A 21 2.19 4.14 -9.92
CA ARG A 21 3.10 4.95 -10.72
C ARG A 21 2.69 4.94 -12.18
N TYR A 22 2.36 3.79 -12.75
CA TYR A 22 1.90 3.72 -14.14
C TYR A 22 0.54 4.41 -14.37
N PHE A 23 -0.42 4.25 -13.47
CA PHE A 23 -1.78 4.77 -13.69
C PHE A 23 -1.94 6.25 -13.38
N ALA A 24 -1.23 6.75 -12.38
CA ALA A 24 -1.46 8.09 -11.84
C ALA A 24 -0.24 9.02 -11.97
N LEU A 25 0.97 8.50 -12.18
CA LEU A 25 2.20 9.30 -12.12
C LEU A 25 3.05 9.26 -13.40
N ASN A 26 2.82 8.30 -14.30
CA ASN A 26 3.60 8.12 -15.52
C ASN A 26 2.66 8.17 -16.74
N GLY A 27 2.83 9.18 -17.60
CA GLY A 27 2.09 9.30 -18.86
C GLY A 27 0.91 10.28 -18.87
N THR A 28 0.70 11.04 -17.80
CA THR A 28 -0.30 12.12 -17.75
C THR A 28 0.38 13.40 -17.32
N ASP A 29 0.42 14.37 -18.23
CA ASP A 29 0.88 15.73 -17.94
C ASP A 29 -0.23 16.43 -17.17
N HIS A 30 -0.37 16.06 -15.89
CA HIS A 30 -1.39 16.61 -15.00
C HIS A 30 -1.20 18.12 -14.95
N ARG A 31 -2.23 18.87 -15.34
CA ARG A 31 -2.15 20.33 -15.45
C ARG A 31 -2.24 21.01 -14.08
N SER A 32 -2.53 20.25 -13.04
CA SER A 32 -2.59 20.71 -11.66
C SER A 32 -2.42 19.57 -10.65
N HIS A 33 -2.03 19.92 -9.42
CA HIS A 33 -2.00 18.96 -8.31
C HIS A 33 -3.37 18.34 -8.00
N GLY A 34 -4.47 19.06 -8.23
CA GLY A 34 -5.81 18.52 -8.02
C GLY A 34 -6.18 17.40 -8.99
N GLU A 35 -5.69 17.47 -10.24
CA GLU A 35 -5.88 16.43 -11.25
C GLU A 35 -5.09 15.15 -10.87
N GLN A 36 -3.87 15.33 -10.38
CA GLN A 36 -3.04 14.24 -9.89
C GLN A 36 -3.66 13.55 -8.66
N ASP A 37 -4.15 14.32 -7.69
CA ASP A 37 -4.85 13.78 -6.51
C ASP A 37 -6.12 13.01 -6.90
N ALA A 38 -6.88 13.52 -7.87
CA ALA A 38 -8.06 12.83 -8.38
C ALA A 38 -7.71 11.50 -9.04
N ALA A 39 -6.63 11.45 -9.82
CA ALA A 39 -6.15 10.22 -10.46
C ALA A 39 -5.67 9.18 -9.44
N ILE A 40 -4.90 9.61 -8.43
CA ILE A 40 -4.47 8.75 -7.31
C ILE A 40 -5.70 8.19 -6.56
N GLY A 41 -6.67 9.05 -6.23
CA GLY A 41 -7.89 8.65 -5.55
C GLY A 41 -8.78 7.72 -6.36
N ALA A 42 -8.84 7.89 -7.69
CA ALA A 42 -9.53 6.98 -8.59
C ALA A 42 -8.87 5.59 -8.61
N TYR A 43 -7.54 5.54 -8.72
CA TYR A 43 -6.80 4.28 -8.69
C TYR A 43 -6.96 3.53 -7.37
N ILE A 44 -6.82 4.21 -6.21
CA ILE A 44 -6.97 3.58 -4.90
C ILE A 44 -8.38 2.98 -4.74
N ARG A 45 -9.42 3.72 -5.15
CA ARG A 45 -10.80 3.21 -5.11
C ARG A 45 -10.99 1.98 -5.99
N TRP A 46 -10.52 2.04 -7.24
CA TRP A 46 -10.60 0.93 -8.19
C TRP A 46 -9.90 -0.33 -7.65
N ARG A 47 -8.71 -0.16 -7.06
CA ARG A 47 -7.89 -1.22 -6.49
C ARG A 47 -8.57 -1.85 -5.28
N ASN A 48 -9.07 -1.04 -4.36
CA ASN A 48 -9.74 -1.52 -3.15
C ASN A 48 -11.04 -2.26 -3.47
N GLN A 49 -11.79 -1.84 -4.49
CA GLN A 49 -12.99 -2.56 -4.95
C GLN A 49 -12.69 -3.95 -5.51
N ARG A 50 -11.45 -4.17 -5.96
CA ARG A 50 -10.99 -5.45 -6.55
C ARG A 50 -10.11 -6.24 -5.59
N ALA A 51 -9.87 -5.72 -4.39
CA ALA A 51 -9.06 -6.39 -3.40
C ALA A 51 -9.91 -7.45 -2.69
N GLU A 52 -9.41 -8.68 -2.68
CA GLU A 52 -9.97 -9.73 -1.85
C GLU A 52 -9.51 -9.54 -0.38
N PRO A 53 -10.38 -9.81 0.61
CA PRO A 53 -9.97 -9.79 2.01
C PRO A 53 -8.79 -10.72 2.24
N LYS A 54 -7.68 -10.18 2.74
CA LYS A 54 -6.53 -11.00 3.13
C LYS A 54 -6.85 -11.70 4.45
N ARG A 55 -7.39 -12.92 4.39
CA ARG A 55 -7.88 -13.64 5.59
C ARG A 55 -6.80 -14.45 6.32
N GLU A 56 -5.70 -14.76 5.65
CA GLU A 56 -4.68 -15.69 6.16
C GLU A 56 -3.33 -15.02 6.45
N PHE A 57 -3.31 -13.71 6.70
CA PHE A 57 -2.09 -13.06 7.15
C PHE A 57 -1.78 -13.50 8.59
N ALA A 58 -0.52 -13.85 8.85
CA ALA A 58 -0.03 -14.10 10.21
C ALA A 58 -0.88 -15.14 10.97
N VAL A 59 -1.29 -16.22 10.28
CA VAL A 59 -2.15 -17.30 10.83
C VAL A 59 -1.61 -17.89 12.13
N ASN A 60 -0.28 -17.93 12.30
CA ASN A 60 0.38 -18.44 13.50
C ASN A 60 0.82 -17.32 14.48
N SER A 61 0.39 -16.08 14.26
CA SER A 61 0.76 -14.96 15.12
C SER A 61 -0.05 -14.95 16.41
N LYS A 62 0.61 -14.58 17.51
CA LYS A 62 -0.02 -14.35 18.81
C LYS A 62 -1.17 -13.34 18.75
N ILE A 63 -1.16 -12.43 17.77
CA ILE A 63 -2.22 -11.43 17.52
C ILE A 63 -3.59 -12.09 17.22
N ARG A 64 -3.61 -13.36 16.77
CA ARG A 64 -4.85 -14.11 16.52
C ARG A 64 -5.35 -14.89 17.73
N LEU A 65 -4.63 -14.90 18.84
CA LEU A 65 -5.07 -15.61 20.03
C LEU A 65 -6.23 -14.85 20.70
N PRO A 66 -7.29 -15.53 21.16
CA PRO A 66 -8.45 -14.87 21.78
C PRO A 66 -8.11 -14.03 23.02
N ASP A 67 -7.01 -14.38 23.70
CA ASP A 67 -6.49 -13.75 24.91
C ASP A 67 -5.37 -12.73 24.64
N TYR A 68 -5.14 -12.38 23.37
CA TYR A 68 -4.13 -11.41 23.02
C TYR A 68 -4.52 -9.99 23.45
N LEU A 69 -3.86 -9.49 24.50
CA LEU A 69 -3.93 -8.09 24.88
C LEU A 69 -2.88 -7.32 24.07
N ALA A 70 -3.32 -6.47 23.15
CA ALA A 70 -2.44 -5.47 22.56
C ALA A 70 -1.92 -4.58 23.70
N ASN A 71 -0.61 -4.36 23.78
CA ASN A 71 -0.04 -3.41 24.73
C ASN A 71 -0.60 -2.02 24.39
N VAL A 72 -1.64 -1.59 25.13
CA VAL A 72 -2.17 -0.24 25.08
C VAL A 72 -1.22 0.62 25.93
N ALA A 73 -0.38 1.39 25.25
CA ALA A 73 0.45 2.43 25.85
C ALA A 73 -0.37 3.73 26.00
#